data_AF-A0A259N4V8-F1
#
_entry.id   AF-A0A259N4V8-F1
#
_cell.length_a   1.000
_cell.length_b   1.000
_cell.length_c   1.000
_cell.angle_alpha   90.00
_cell.angle_beta   90.00
_cell.angle_gamma   90.00
#
_symmetry.space_group_name_H-M   'P 1'
#
loop_
_entity.id
_entity.type
_entity.pdbx_description
1 polymer ?
#
loop_
_entity_poly.entity_id
_entity_poly.type
_entity_poly.pdbx_seq_one_letter_code
_entity_poly.pdbx_strand_id
1 'polypeptide(L)'
;MNPEQKEFWKPYIDLIGVENFTLIKGQDGMIDLVQSKHYCGMDTSSLGKHGEANRTVAINRYHLYQETLSKGTLSADDIDTIFLSYIDKAYFDTELIFLLTKRCSSLSLDEYWDLVVSLWCRQEFTTGGSRGENWKIIFNHRERPDYLTKDLPDTFTAYRAGEESGYSWTLDKKVADWFHNRFKEDFGDIPLLKRNFKKSDAVFYTNSRNEKEVVIISNT
;
A
#
# COMPACT_ATOMS: atom_id res chain seq x y z
N MET A 1 -17.20 13.41 -12.98
CA MET A 1 -17.87 14.23 -11.95
C MET A 1 -18.98 15.05 -12.57
N ASN A 2 -20.17 15.05 -11.98
CA ASN A 2 -21.24 15.99 -12.30
C ASN A 2 -20.89 17.41 -11.78
N PRO A 3 -21.64 18.47 -12.13
CA PRO A 3 -21.33 19.85 -11.69
C PRO A 3 -21.27 20.02 -10.17
N GLU A 4 -22.19 19.39 -9.43
CA GLU A 4 -22.27 19.47 -7.97
C GLU A 4 -21.05 18.83 -7.30
N GLN A 5 -20.65 17.63 -7.75
CA GLN A 5 -19.42 16.96 -7.32
C GLN A 5 -18.19 17.82 -7.57
N LYS A 6 -18.11 18.48 -8.74
CA LYS A 6 -16.99 19.37 -9.06
C LYS A 6 -16.93 20.57 -8.13
N GLU A 7 -18.06 21.25 -7.91
CA GLU A 7 -18.14 22.39 -7.01
C GLU A 7 -17.78 22.01 -5.58
N PHE A 8 -18.32 20.89 -5.10
CA PHE A 8 -18.06 20.37 -3.77
C PHE A 8 -16.57 20.07 -3.56
N TRP A 9 -15.93 19.31 -4.45
CA TRP A 9 -14.53 18.89 -4.30
C TRP A 9 -13.52 19.95 -4.76
N LYS A 10 -13.96 21.02 -5.43
CA LYS A 10 -13.08 22.07 -5.97
C LYS A 10 -12.02 22.59 -4.99
N PRO A 11 -12.33 22.94 -3.73
CA PRO A 11 -11.31 23.45 -2.81
C PRO A 11 -10.16 22.46 -2.56
N TYR A 12 -10.46 21.15 -2.57
CA TYR A 12 -9.45 20.13 -2.41
C TYR A 12 -8.70 19.86 -3.72
N ILE A 13 -9.42 19.78 -4.84
CA ILE A 13 -8.84 19.59 -6.18
C ILE A 13 -7.87 20.73 -6.52
N ASP A 14 -8.20 21.98 -6.18
CA ASP A 14 -7.34 23.14 -6.41
C ASP A 14 -6.00 23.03 -5.64
N LEU A 15 -5.96 22.33 -4.50
CA LEU A 15 -4.74 22.12 -3.72
C LEU A 15 -3.86 21.00 -4.28
N ILE A 16 -4.49 19.90 -4.72
CA ILE A 16 -3.74 18.70 -5.13
C ILE A 16 -3.54 18.58 -6.64
N GLY A 17 -4.23 19.38 -7.45
CA GLY A 17 -4.28 19.22 -8.90
C GLY A 17 -5.31 18.16 -9.34
N VAL A 18 -5.98 18.43 -10.46
CA VAL A 18 -7.05 17.56 -10.99
C VAL A 18 -6.55 16.18 -11.40
N GLU A 19 -5.28 16.09 -11.81
CA GLU A 19 -4.60 14.86 -12.17
C GLU A 19 -4.36 13.93 -10.98
N ASN A 20 -4.41 14.45 -9.75
CA ASN A 20 -4.24 13.68 -8.52
C ASN A 20 -5.58 13.33 -7.84
N PHE A 21 -6.70 13.63 -8.51
CA PHE A 21 -8.06 13.35 -8.03
C PHE A 21 -8.79 12.44 -9.01
N THR A 22 -9.17 11.26 -8.55
CA THR A 22 -9.96 10.31 -9.34
C THR A 22 -11.34 10.12 -8.72
N LEU A 23 -12.39 10.15 -9.54
CA LEU A 23 -13.73 9.72 -9.17
C LEU A 23 -14.03 8.40 -9.88
N ILE A 24 -14.13 7.32 -9.11
CA ILE A 24 -14.51 6.00 -9.60
C ILE A 24 -16.04 5.88 -9.50
N LYS A 25 -16.69 5.50 -10.59
CA LYS A 25 -18.14 5.31 -10.62
C LYS A 25 -18.52 4.02 -9.92
N GLY A 26 -19.46 4.10 -8.98
CA GLY A 26 -20.03 2.92 -8.36
C GLY A 26 -20.82 2.10 -9.39
N GLN A 27 -20.78 0.77 -9.25
CA GLN A 27 -21.57 -0.17 -10.04
C GLN A 27 -22.77 -0.67 -9.22
N ASP A 28 -23.85 -1.09 -9.89
CA ASP A 28 -25.02 -1.73 -9.26
C ASP A 28 -25.63 -0.97 -8.07
N GLY A 29 -25.72 0.37 -8.20
CA GLY A 29 -26.30 1.23 -7.17
C GLY A 29 -25.34 1.58 -6.02
N MET A 30 -24.08 1.17 -6.09
CA MET A 30 -23.03 1.62 -5.17
C MET A 30 -22.73 3.11 -5.37
N ILE A 31 -22.33 3.77 -4.28
CA ILE A 31 -21.93 5.17 -4.29
C ILE A 31 -20.58 5.31 -5.02
N ASP A 32 -20.40 6.40 -5.76
CA ASP A 32 -19.11 6.75 -6.35
C ASP A 32 -18.00 6.78 -5.28
N LEU A 33 -16.76 6.47 -5.66
CA LEU A 33 -15.60 6.58 -4.78
C LEU A 33 -14.71 7.72 -5.23
N VAL A 34 -14.18 8.48 -4.28
CA VAL A 34 -13.08 9.41 -4.50
C VAL A 34 -11.79 8.73 -4.11
N GLN A 35 -10.77 8.88 -4.96
CA GLN A 35 -9.42 8.39 -4.71
C GLN A 35 -8.41 9.50 -4.98
N SER A 36 -7.61 9.80 -3.96
CA SER A 36 -6.45 10.68 -4.00
C SER A 36 -5.46 10.25 -2.92
N LYS A 37 -4.25 10.82 -2.96
CA LYS A 37 -3.20 10.56 -1.96
C LYS A 37 -3.65 10.78 -0.52
N HIS A 38 -4.51 11.77 -0.26
CA HIS A 38 -4.92 12.13 1.11
C HIS A 38 -6.36 11.71 1.46
N TYR A 39 -7.11 11.15 0.51
CA TYR A 39 -8.48 10.68 0.72
C TYR A 39 -8.84 9.56 -0.25
N CYS A 40 -9.17 8.39 0.29
CA CYS A 40 -9.86 7.33 -0.44
C CYS A 40 -11.14 6.96 0.34
N GLY A 41 -12.28 7.01 -0.33
CA GLY A 41 -13.56 6.72 0.31
C GLY A 41 -14.76 7.04 -0.57
N MET A 42 -15.96 6.89 -0.01
CA MET A 42 -17.19 7.26 -0.72
C MET A 42 -17.18 8.75 -1.08
N ASP A 43 -17.70 9.06 -2.25
CA ASP A 43 -18.05 10.43 -2.61
C ASP A 43 -19.19 10.89 -1.70
N THR A 44 -18.89 11.90 -0.90
CA THR A 44 -19.81 12.45 0.09
C THR A 44 -20.35 13.83 -0.30
N SER A 45 -20.21 14.20 -1.58
CA SER A 45 -20.66 15.50 -2.10
C SER A 45 -22.13 15.79 -1.83
N SER A 46 -22.99 14.77 -1.78
CA SER A 46 -24.43 14.87 -1.51
C SER A 46 -24.82 14.80 -0.03
N LEU A 47 -23.87 14.62 0.90
CA LEU A 47 -24.15 14.33 2.31
C LEU A 47 -24.17 15.58 3.22
N GLY A 48 -24.21 16.79 2.65
CA GLY A 48 -24.22 18.06 3.39
C GLY A 48 -23.04 18.16 4.38
N LYS A 49 -23.34 18.43 5.67
CA LYS A 49 -22.32 18.62 6.72
C LYS A 49 -21.36 17.44 6.90
N HIS A 50 -21.84 16.20 6.70
CA HIS A 50 -20.97 15.02 6.79
C HIS A 50 -19.99 14.99 5.62
N GLY A 51 -20.45 15.39 4.43
CA GLY A 51 -19.57 15.59 3.28
C GLY A 51 -18.51 16.63 3.57
N GLU A 52 -18.92 17.81 4.06
CA GLU A 52 -17.99 18.90 4.39
C GLU A 52 -16.89 18.45 5.35
N ALA A 53 -17.21 17.63 6.35
CA ALA A 53 -16.24 17.07 7.28
C ALA A 53 -15.19 16.21 6.56
N ASN A 54 -15.59 15.31 5.65
CA ASN A 54 -14.67 14.47 4.88
C ASN A 54 -13.75 15.29 3.97
N ARG A 55 -14.29 16.28 3.26
CA ARG A 55 -13.49 17.20 2.45
C ARG A 55 -12.50 17.98 3.31
N THR A 56 -12.94 18.44 4.48
CA THR A 56 -12.09 19.16 5.45
C THR A 56 -10.94 18.27 5.95
N VAL A 57 -11.21 16.99 6.24
CA VAL A 57 -10.18 16.02 6.61
C VAL A 57 -9.16 15.84 5.47
N ALA A 58 -9.61 15.71 4.23
CA ALA A 58 -8.71 15.58 3.07
C ALA A 58 -7.78 16.80 2.91
N ILE A 59 -8.35 18.01 3.07
CA ILE A 59 -7.60 19.29 3.02
C ILE A 59 -6.61 19.38 4.19
N ASN A 60 -7.04 19.05 5.41
CA ASN A 60 -6.18 19.10 6.59
C ASN A 60 -5.01 18.13 6.47
N ARG A 61 -5.26 16.90 5.98
CA ARG A 61 -4.19 15.92 5.72
C ARG A 61 -3.17 16.43 4.71
N TYR A 62 -3.63 17.10 3.65
CA TYR A 62 -2.72 17.74 2.69
C TYR A 62 -1.85 18.80 3.37
N HIS A 63 -2.43 19.71 4.16
CA HIS A 63 -1.66 20.77 4.82
C HIS A 63 -0.67 20.22 5.84
N LEU A 64 -1.08 19.27 6.69
CA LEU A 64 -0.20 18.62 7.67
C LEU A 64 0.95 17.85 7.00
N TYR A 65 0.66 17.22 5.86
CA TYR A 65 1.68 16.59 5.03
C TYR A 65 2.68 17.62 4.48
N GLN A 66 2.22 18.73 3.91
CA GLN A 66 3.11 19.80 3.40
C GLN A 66 3.94 20.43 4.53
N GLU A 67 3.33 20.66 5.70
CA GLU A 67 4.02 21.16 6.88
C GLU A 67 5.13 20.19 7.31
N THR A 68 4.83 18.90 7.38
CA THR A 68 5.82 17.87 7.72
C THR A 68 6.96 17.83 6.69
N LEU A 69 6.65 17.90 5.40
CA LEU A 69 7.65 17.94 4.32
C LEU A 69 8.47 19.24 4.26
N SER A 70 8.00 20.31 4.88
CA SER A 70 8.72 21.57 4.98
C SER A 70 9.84 21.53 6.02
N LYS A 71 9.82 20.53 6.91
CA LYS A 71 10.95 20.21 7.80
C LYS A 71 12.15 19.82 6.96
N GLY A 72 13.36 20.09 7.47
CA GLY A 72 14.61 19.74 6.80
C GLY A 72 14.79 18.23 6.63
N THR A 73 15.51 17.60 7.57
CA THR A 73 15.60 16.14 7.62
C THR A 73 14.38 15.58 8.32
N LEU A 74 13.74 14.57 7.73
CA LEU A 74 12.60 13.87 8.35
C LEU A 74 13.10 12.80 9.31
N SER A 75 12.56 12.79 10.52
CA SER A 75 12.77 11.72 11.51
C SER A 75 11.93 10.48 11.19
N ALA A 76 12.18 9.37 11.89
CA ALA A 76 11.34 8.17 11.81
C ALA A 76 9.88 8.50 12.19
N ASP A 77 9.67 9.24 13.29
CA ASP A 77 8.33 9.65 13.74
C ASP A 77 7.58 10.50 12.71
N ASP A 78 8.29 11.39 12.00
CA ASP A 78 7.69 12.19 10.92
C ASP A 78 7.19 11.28 9.79
N ILE A 79 7.99 10.31 9.39
CA ILE A 79 7.68 9.37 8.31
C ILE A 79 6.53 8.45 8.73
N ASP A 80 6.55 7.92 9.95
CA ASP A 80 5.46 7.11 10.49
C ASP A 80 4.15 7.90 10.52
N THR A 81 4.21 9.16 10.96
CA THR A 81 3.04 10.05 10.99
C THR A 81 2.46 10.26 9.60
N ILE A 82 3.31 10.46 8.58
CA ILE A 82 2.87 10.59 7.17
C ILE A 82 2.02 9.37 6.76
N PHE A 83 2.54 8.16 6.96
CA PHE A 83 1.86 6.93 6.53
C PHE A 83 0.71 6.50 7.43
N LEU A 84 0.69 6.90 8.70
CA LEU A 84 -0.41 6.59 9.62
C LEU A 84 -1.59 7.53 9.41
N SER A 85 -1.34 8.81 9.11
CA SER A 85 -2.35 9.86 9.28
C SER A 85 -2.68 10.63 8.01
N TYR A 86 -1.72 10.82 7.10
CA TYR A 86 -1.87 11.78 6.00
C TYR A 86 -2.04 11.15 4.63
N ILE A 87 -1.56 9.92 4.46
CA ILE A 87 -1.51 9.22 3.18
C ILE A 87 -2.45 8.02 3.20
N ASP A 88 -3.20 7.85 2.12
CA ASP A 88 -4.02 6.68 1.92
C ASP A 88 -3.18 5.46 1.54
N LYS A 89 -3.56 4.28 2.05
CA LYS A 89 -2.86 3.01 1.85
C LYS A 89 -2.66 2.67 0.39
N ALA A 90 -3.55 3.11 -0.50
CA ALA A 90 -3.41 2.87 -1.94
C ALA A 90 -2.14 3.49 -2.56
N TYR A 91 -1.52 4.45 -1.86
CA TYR A 91 -0.36 5.24 -2.32
C TYR A 91 0.93 4.99 -1.54
N PHE A 92 0.96 4.04 -0.60
CA PHE A 92 2.13 3.82 0.28
C PHE A 92 3.43 3.58 -0.49
N ASP A 93 3.39 2.75 -1.53
CA ASP A 93 4.54 2.45 -2.40
C ASP A 93 5.05 3.71 -3.13
N THR A 94 4.13 4.47 -3.75
CA THR A 94 4.51 5.69 -4.49
C THR A 94 5.08 6.76 -3.57
N GLU A 95 4.51 6.92 -2.39
CA GLU A 95 4.95 7.90 -1.41
C GLU A 95 6.28 7.49 -0.79
N LEU A 96 6.47 6.21 -0.47
CA LEU A 96 7.73 5.73 0.06
C LEU A 96 8.87 5.94 -0.94
N ILE A 97 8.65 5.68 -2.23
CA ILE A 97 9.64 6.02 -3.27
C ILE A 97 9.95 7.51 -3.30
N PHE A 98 8.92 8.36 -3.25
CA PHE A 98 9.12 9.81 -3.21
C PHE A 98 9.99 10.22 -2.02
N LEU A 99 9.68 9.71 -0.82
CA LEU A 99 10.46 10.01 0.39
C LEU A 99 11.90 9.48 0.26
N LEU A 100 12.11 8.24 -0.19
CA LEU A 100 13.45 7.65 -0.31
C LEU A 100 14.33 8.31 -1.39
N THR A 101 13.73 8.80 -2.47
CA THR A 101 14.48 9.32 -3.63
C THR A 101 14.59 10.83 -3.68
N LYS A 102 13.63 11.55 -3.08
CA LYS A 102 13.55 13.02 -3.13
C LYS A 102 13.74 13.68 -1.77
N ARG A 103 13.64 12.93 -0.67
CA ARG A 103 13.88 13.44 0.68
C ARG A 103 15.04 12.69 1.32
N CYS A 104 15.90 13.42 2.02
CA CYS A 104 16.97 12.80 2.79
C CYS A 104 16.35 12.34 4.12
N SER A 105 16.02 11.06 4.25
CA SER A 105 15.55 10.46 5.50
C SER A 105 16.73 9.94 6.33
N SER A 106 16.72 10.17 7.65
CA SER A 106 17.78 9.67 8.54
C SER A 106 17.51 8.26 9.09
N LEU A 107 16.69 7.45 8.42
CA LEU A 107 16.36 6.10 8.89
C LEU A 107 17.63 5.24 8.97
N SER A 108 17.83 4.61 10.12
CA SER A 108 18.72 3.46 10.28
C SER A 108 18.24 2.29 9.42
N LEU A 109 19.07 1.24 9.31
CA LEU A 109 18.71 0.06 8.53
C LEU A 109 17.48 -0.66 9.13
N ASP A 110 17.38 -0.70 10.45
CA ASP A 110 16.26 -1.35 11.15
C ASP A 110 14.97 -0.54 11.02
N GLU A 111 15.02 0.78 11.26
CA GLU A 111 13.84 1.64 11.07
C GLU A 111 13.34 1.60 9.62
N TYR A 112 14.25 1.49 8.64
CA TYR A 112 13.89 1.32 7.25
C TYR A 112 13.10 0.03 7.01
N TRP A 113 13.60 -1.11 7.48
CA TRP A 113 12.95 -2.40 7.24
C TRP A 113 11.67 -2.58 8.05
N ASP A 114 11.61 -2.06 9.27
CA ASP A 114 10.38 -2.03 10.08
C ASP A 114 9.28 -1.24 9.36
N LEU A 115 9.62 -0.07 8.80
CA LEU A 115 8.70 0.72 7.98
C LEU A 115 8.26 -0.05 6.74
N VAL A 116 9.19 -0.62 5.97
CA VAL A 116 8.88 -1.37 4.73
C VAL A 116 7.92 -2.53 4.99
N VAL A 117 8.21 -3.35 6.01
CA VAL A 117 7.35 -4.51 6.36
C VAL A 117 5.99 -4.03 6.85
N SER A 118 5.95 -2.98 7.69
CA SER A 118 4.70 -2.39 8.18
C SER A 118 3.81 -1.88 7.04
N LEU A 119 4.37 -1.11 6.10
CA LEU A 119 3.63 -0.57 4.97
C LEU A 119 3.16 -1.66 4.00
N TRP A 120 4.00 -2.66 3.72
CA TRP A 120 3.62 -3.82 2.92
C TRP A 120 2.39 -4.52 3.51
N CYS A 121 2.42 -4.83 4.82
CA CYS A 121 1.32 -5.50 5.51
C CYS A 121 0.04 -4.65 5.60
N ARG A 122 0.11 -3.35 5.35
CA ARG A 122 -1.04 -2.44 5.43
C ARG A 122 -1.62 -2.10 4.06
N GLN A 123 -0.88 -2.31 2.98
CA GLN A 123 -1.32 -2.08 1.62
C GLN A 123 -1.85 -3.37 1.00
N GLU A 124 -3.02 -3.30 0.37
CA GLU A 124 -3.59 -4.43 -0.37
C GLU A 124 -3.18 -4.37 -1.85
N PHE A 125 -3.23 -5.52 -2.54
CA PHE A 125 -2.92 -5.64 -3.97
C PHE A 125 -1.54 -5.10 -4.35
N THR A 126 -0.51 -5.43 -3.56
CA THR A 126 0.84 -4.86 -3.64
C THR A 126 1.60 -5.12 -4.94
N THR A 127 1.15 -6.05 -5.80
CA THR A 127 1.86 -6.36 -7.07
C THR A 127 1.11 -5.95 -8.34
N GLY A 128 -0.09 -5.37 -8.24
CA GLY A 128 -0.87 -4.96 -9.41
C GLY A 128 -0.31 -3.71 -10.10
N GLY A 129 -0.20 -3.73 -11.44
CA GLY A 129 0.21 -2.57 -12.23
C GLY A 129 1.60 -2.03 -11.87
N SER A 130 1.75 -0.71 -11.78
CA SER A 130 3.02 -0.06 -11.42
C SER A 130 3.47 -0.34 -9.98
N ARG A 131 2.60 -0.87 -9.12
CA ARG A 131 2.88 -1.10 -7.70
C ARG A 131 3.94 -2.18 -7.50
N GLY A 132 3.94 -3.23 -8.33
CA GLY A 132 4.97 -4.28 -8.29
C GLY A 132 6.38 -3.71 -8.52
N GLU A 133 6.53 -2.86 -9.54
CA GLU A 133 7.80 -2.19 -9.82
C GLU A 133 8.21 -1.24 -8.69
N ASN A 134 7.25 -0.53 -8.09
CA ASN A 134 7.55 0.33 -6.96
C ASN A 134 8.07 -0.46 -5.75
N TRP A 135 7.41 -1.55 -5.38
CA TRP A 135 7.89 -2.42 -4.30
C TRP A 135 9.23 -3.08 -4.63
N LYS A 136 9.48 -3.42 -5.89
CA LYS A 136 10.79 -3.91 -6.32
C LYS A 136 11.89 -2.85 -6.11
N ILE A 137 11.63 -1.58 -6.38
CA ILE A 137 12.57 -0.48 -6.07
C ILE A 137 12.79 -0.40 -4.56
N ILE A 138 11.73 -0.41 -3.76
CA ILE A 138 11.79 -0.34 -2.29
C ILE A 138 12.62 -1.52 -1.73
N PHE A 139 12.32 -2.76 -2.12
CA PHE A 139 13.02 -3.95 -1.62
C PHE A 139 14.50 -4.04 -2.01
N ASN A 140 14.95 -3.23 -2.96
CA ASN A 140 16.34 -3.16 -3.41
C ASN A 140 17.02 -1.83 -3.04
N HIS A 141 16.34 -0.93 -2.33
CA HIS A 141 16.89 0.38 -1.98
C HIS A 141 17.98 0.30 -0.89
N ARG A 142 17.91 -0.70 -0.01
CA ARG A 142 18.91 -0.97 1.03
C ARG A 142 19.27 -2.45 1.10
N GLU A 143 20.40 -2.74 1.73
CA GLU A 143 20.81 -4.11 2.03
C GLU A 143 19.74 -4.81 2.89
N ARG A 144 19.63 -6.13 2.76
CA ARG A 144 18.66 -6.95 3.48
C ARG A 144 19.34 -7.61 4.67
N PRO A 145 19.00 -7.26 5.92
CA PRO A 145 19.51 -7.95 7.09
C PRO A 145 19.05 -9.41 7.15
N ASP A 146 19.91 -10.29 7.67
CA ASP A 146 19.61 -11.71 7.82
C ASP A 146 18.38 -11.98 8.70
N TYR A 147 18.08 -11.07 9.65
CA TYR A 147 16.93 -11.23 10.53
C TYR A 147 15.59 -11.25 9.79
N LEU A 148 15.51 -10.68 8.59
CA LEU A 148 14.28 -10.65 7.78
C LEU A 148 13.82 -12.05 7.37
N THR A 149 14.72 -13.02 7.33
CA THR A 149 14.42 -14.40 6.89
C THR A 149 14.90 -15.45 7.88
N LYS A 150 15.35 -15.05 9.07
CA LYS A 150 15.95 -15.95 10.09
C LYS A 150 15.04 -17.11 10.48
N ASP A 151 13.72 -16.89 10.49
CA ASP A 151 12.72 -17.86 10.92
C ASP A 151 12.31 -18.83 9.78
N LEU A 152 12.84 -18.64 8.57
CA LEU A 152 12.64 -19.57 7.46
C LEU A 152 13.63 -20.74 7.55
N PRO A 153 13.24 -21.96 7.18
CA PRO A 153 14.19 -23.02 6.88
C PRO A 153 14.93 -22.73 5.56
N ASP A 154 16.03 -23.43 5.30
CA ASP A 154 16.82 -23.21 4.07
C ASP A 154 16.04 -23.50 2.79
N THR A 155 15.09 -24.42 2.86
CA THR A 155 14.08 -24.67 1.83
C THR A 155 12.71 -24.80 2.45
N PHE A 156 11.69 -24.26 1.80
CA PHE A 156 10.31 -24.31 2.26
C PHE A 156 9.33 -24.41 1.09
N THR A 157 8.14 -24.93 1.38
CA THR A 157 7.00 -24.85 0.48
C THR A 157 6.13 -23.66 0.87
N ALA A 158 5.76 -22.84 -0.11
CA ALA A 158 4.79 -21.77 0.09
C ALA A 158 3.62 -21.87 -0.91
N TYR A 159 2.52 -21.23 -0.55
CA TYR A 159 1.26 -21.25 -1.26
C TYR A 159 0.84 -19.82 -1.59
N ARG A 160 0.13 -19.63 -2.70
CA ARG A 160 -0.35 -18.31 -3.11
C ARG A 160 -1.73 -18.39 -3.72
N ALA A 161 -2.56 -17.42 -3.33
CA ALA A 161 -3.81 -17.10 -3.99
C ALA A 161 -3.59 -15.93 -4.96
N GLY A 162 -4.06 -16.07 -6.19
CA GLY A 162 -3.85 -15.10 -7.27
C GLY A 162 -2.67 -15.45 -8.18
N GLU A 163 -2.31 -14.51 -9.06
CA GLU A 163 -1.36 -14.73 -10.15
C GLU A 163 0.06 -15.10 -9.69
N GLU A 164 0.76 -15.95 -10.45
CA GLU A 164 2.13 -16.40 -10.15
C GLU A 164 3.15 -15.25 -10.06
N SER A 165 2.90 -14.14 -10.76
CA SER A 165 3.74 -12.95 -10.78
C SER A 165 3.80 -12.21 -9.44
N GLY A 166 2.82 -12.41 -8.55
CA GLY A 166 2.74 -11.63 -7.33
C GLY A 166 3.66 -12.10 -6.20
N TYR A 167 4.04 -11.16 -5.33
CA TYR A 167 5.16 -11.39 -4.42
C TYR A 167 4.78 -11.98 -3.07
N SER A 168 3.50 -11.89 -2.67
CA SER A 168 3.03 -12.40 -1.38
C SER A 168 2.71 -13.89 -1.45
N TRP A 169 3.44 -14.70 -0.69
CA TRP A 169 3.20 -16.14 -0.50
C TRP A 169 2.98 -16.41 0.98
N THR A 170 2.38 -17.53 1.33
CA THR A 170 2.21 -17.97 2.72
C THR A 170 2.72 -19.40 2.93
N LEU A 171 3.31 -19.66 4.09
CA LEU A 171 3.65 -21.03 4.51
C LEU A 171 2.41 -21.82 4.98
N ASP A 172 1.27 -21.17 5.15
CA ASP A 172 0.03 -21.77 5.63
C ASP A 172 -0.97 -21.96 4.49
N LYS A 173 -1.17 -23.22 4.08
CA LYS A 173 -2.12 -23.54 3.00
C LYS A 173 -3.54 -23.05 3.35
N LYS A 174 -3.96 -23.07 4.62
CA LYS A 174 -5.33 -22.64 4.98
C LYS A 174 -5.52 -21.14 4.79
N VAL A 175 -4.47 -20.35 5.06
CA VAL A 175 -4.48 -18.91 4.79
C VAL A 175 -4.58 -18.66 3.29
N ALA A 176 -3.82 -19.39 2.48
CA ALA A 176 -3.90 -19.29 1.02
C ALA A 176 -5.28 -19.69 0.48
N ASP A 177 -5.86 -20.79 0.97
CA ASP A 177 -7.21 -21.23 0.62
C ASP A 177 -8.26 -20.16 1.00
N TRP A 178 -8.11 -19.50 2.15
CA TRP A 178 -9.02 -18.44 2.58
C TRP A 178 -8.97 -17.22 1.65
N PHE A 179 -7.77 -16.74 1.30
CA PHE A 179 -7.62 -15.64 0.35
C PHE A 179 -8.13 -16.00 -1.05
N HIS A 180 -7.89 -17.23 -1.49
CA HIS A 180 -8.38 -17.73 -2.78
C HIS A 180 -9.91 -17.71 -2.86
N ASN A 181 -10.59 -18.13 -1.80
CA ASN A 181 -12.04 -18.06 -1.69
C ASN A 181 -12.56 -16.62 -1.56
N ARG A 182 -11.88 -15.78 -0.77
CA ARG A 182 -12.29 -14.38 -0.53
C ARG A 182 -12.28 -13.54 -1.80
N PHE A 183 -11.27 -13.72 -2.65
CA PHE A 183 -11.06 -12.95 -3.88
C PHE A 183 -11.36 -13.79 -5.13
N LYS A 184 -12.28 -14.75 -5.03
CA LYS A 184 -12.64 -15.64 -6.14
C LYS A 184 -13.15 -14.86 -7.37
N GLU A 185 -13.86 -13.76 -7.16
CA GLU A 185 -14.35 -12.89 -8.23
C GLU A 185 -13.19 -12.17 -8.94
N ASP A 186 -12.18 -11.72 -8.19
CA ASP A 186 -11.00 -11.05 -8.74
C ASP A 186 -10.04 -12.02 -9.42
N PHE A 187 -9.89 -13.24 -8.89
CA PHE A 187 -8.94 -14.24 -9.38
C PHE A 187 -9.50 -15.15 -10.48
N GLY A 188 -10.83 -15.24 -10.60
CA GLY A 188 -11.48 -16.13 -11.57
C GLY A 188 -11.02 -17.59 -11.44
N ASP A 189 -10.50 -18.14 -12.54
CA ASP A 189 -10.07 -19.54 -12.64
C ASP A 189 -8.60 -19.78 -12.24
N ILE A 190 -7.90 -18.77 -11.71
CA ILE A 190 -6.50 -18.93 -11.27
C ILE A 190 -6.45 -19.99 -10.17
N PRO A 191 -5.70 -21.10 -10.32
CA PRO A 191 -5.61 -22.13 -9.30
C PRO A 191 -4.79 -21.66 -8.09
N LEU A 192 -5.01 -22.30 -6.94
CA LEU A 192 -4.12 -22.15 -5.80
C LEU A 192 -2.71 -22.62 -6.19
N LEU A 193 -1.74 -21.71 -6.11
CA LEU A 193 -0.35 -22.00 -6.48
C LEU A 193 0.40 -22.61 -5.29
N LYS A 194 1.34 -23.50 -5.59
CA LYS A 194 2.23 -24.14 -4.63
C LYS A 194 3.62 -24.23 -5.23
N ARG A 195 4.65 -23.78 -4.52
CA ARG A 195 6.03 -23.84 -4.99
C ARG A 195 7.01 -24.06 -3.85
N ASN A 196 8.14 -24.71 -4.16
CA ASN A 196 9.28 -24.82 -3.26
C ASN A 196 10.27 -23.68 -3.53
N PHE A 197 10.75 -23.06 -2.47
CA PHE A 197 11.67 -21.94 -2.50
C PHE A 197 12.87 -22.19 -1.60
N LYS A 198 13.96 -21.49 -1.87
CA LYS A 198 15.10 -21.37 -0.96
C LYS A 198 14.93 -20.12 -0.09
N LYS A 199 15.52 -20.13 1.11
CA LYS A 199 15.61 -18.94 1.97
C LYS A 199 16.15 -17.71 1.23
N SER A 200 17.15 -17.92 0.36
CA SER A 200 17.75 -16.87 -0.46
C SER A 200 16.81 -16.21 -1.48
N ASP A 201 15.67 -16.84 -1.77
CA ASP A 201 14.67 -16.30 -2.70
C ASP A 201 13.76 -15.26 -1.99
N ALA A 202 13.70 -15.29 -0.65
CA ALA A 202 12.83 -14.43 0.14
C ALA A 202 13.44 -13.03 0.36
N VAL A 203 12.60 -12.01 0.27
CA VAL A 203 12.92 -10.64 0.70
C VAL A 203 12.80 -10.55 2.22
N PHE A 204 11.65 -10.96 2.76
CA PHE A 204 11.40 -11.07 4.19
C PHE A 204 10.29 -12.07 4.48
N TYR A 205 10.23 -12.52 5.73
CA TYR A 205 9.16 -13.28 6.34
C TYR A 205 8.49 -12.45 7.44
N THR A 206 7.17 -12.52 7.54
CA THR A 206 6.42 -11.91 8.63
C THR A 206 5.25 -12.78 9.05
N ASN A 207 4.96 -12.75 10.35
CA ASN A 207 3.77 -13.37 10.90
C ASN A 207 2.95 -12.37 11.74
N SER A 208 3.12 -11.07 11.52
CA SER A 208 2.43 -10.01 12.29
C SER A 208 0.90 -10.09 12.22
N ARG A 209 0.35 -10.64 11.12
CA ARG A 209 -1.09 -10.86 10.91
C ARG A 209 -1.54 -12.33 11.09
N ASN A 210 -0.68 -13.20 11.64
CA ASN A 210 -0.91 -14.67 11.71
C ASN A 210 -1.06 -15.35 10.33
N GLU A 211 -0.46 -14.77 9.28
CA GLU A 211 -0.56 -15.25 7.91
C GLU A 211 0.68 -16.05 7.45
N LYS A 212 1.76 -16.09 8.23
CA LYS A 212 3.06 -16.68 7.86
C LYS A 212 3.50 -16.28 6.44
N GLU A 213 3.43 -14.98 6.16
CA GLU A 213 3.70 -14.40 4.86
C GLU A 213 5.20 -14.41 4.56
N VAL A 214 5.54 -14.80 3.34
CA VAL A 214 6.88 -14.71 2.75
C VAL A 214 6.77 -13.89 1.49
N VAL A 215 7.57 -12.83 1.39
CA VAL A 215 7.63 -11.99 0.19
C VAL A 215 8.76 -12.45 -0.70
N ILE A 216 8.44 -12.77 -1.96
CA ILE A 216 9.35 -13.33 -2.96
C ILE A 216 9.23 -12.53 -4.25
N ILE A 217 10.33 -11.98 -4.74
CA ILE A 217 10.35 -11.31 -6.05
C ILE A 217 10.80 -12.33 -7.08
N SER A 218 9.91 -12.68 -8.02
CA SER A 218 10.27 -13.55 -9.14
C SER A 218 11.33 -12.88 -10.02
N ASN A 219 12.51 -13.49 -10.11
CA ASN A 219 13.50 -13.18 -11.15
C ASN A 219 13.10 -13.92 -12.43
N THR A 220 11.99 -13.50 -13.05
CA THR A 220 11.69 -13.87 -14.44
C THR A 220 12.39 -12.92 -15.38
#